data_AF-A0A1Q7BZZ3-F1
#
_entry.id   AF-A0A1Q7BZZ3-F1
#
_cell.length_a   1.000
_cell.length_b   1.000
_cell.length_c   1.000
_cell.angle_alpha   90.00
_cell.angle_beta   90.00
_cell.angle_gamma   90.00
#
_symmetry.space_group_name_H-M   'P 1'
#
loop_
_entity.id
_entity.type
_entity.pdbx_description
1 polymer ?
#
loop_
_entity_poly.entity_id
_entity_poly.type
_entity_poly.pdbx_seq_one_letter_code
_entity_poly.pdbx_strand_id
1 'polypeptide(L)'
;MCRARFLAGQRGSLRSTAPKHGIEPDAVTNVEAAWAAFGEFLQTPVNGIVSADDSDADGFIVQWGRWSWNDKRPSLSFTRQLAVPDANDPGWQPSYWHVELEMTFQDEPSLVGLDALNESNSGFSFEPIGPARGVELTVTHDHYLGLYPQLQAIWRATPTGSKLSLYQAD
;
A
#
# COMPACT_ATOMS: atom_id res chain seq x y z
N MET A 1 -22.43 2.02 11.87
CA MET A 1 -21.13 2.57 12.33
C MET A 1 -20.87 3.87 11.57
N CYS A 2 -20.34 4.92 12.18
CA CYS A 2 -20.09 6.19 11.47
C CYS A 2 -18.85 6.08 10.57
N ARG A 3 -18.93 6.47 9.29
CA ARG A 3 -17.84 6.40 8.27
C ARG A 3 -16.51 6.96 8.82
N ALA A 4 -16.54 8.08 9.54
CA ALA A 4 -15.36 8.68 10.15
C ALA A 4 -14.67 7.78 11.20
N ARG A 5 -15.43 7.02 12.01
CA ARG A 5 -14.87 6.06 12.98
C ARG A 5 -14.30 4.82 12.31
N PHE A 6 -14.93 4.35 11.25
CA PHE A 6 -14.43 3.22 10.45
C PHE A 6 -13.06 3.57 9.84
N LEU A 7 -12.99 4.72 9.18
CA LEU A 7 -11.79 5.22 8.51
C LEU A 7 -10.64 5.47 9.50
N ALA A 8 -10.91 6.14 10.63
CA ALA A 8 -9.91 6.32 11.68
C ALA A 8 -9.37 4.98 12.23
N GLY A 9 -10.22 3.94 12.29
CA GLY A 9 -9.83 2.59 12.69
C GLY A 9 -8.87 1.91 11.71
N GLN A 10 -8.99 2.15 10.41
CA GLN A 10 -8.12 1.54 9.39
C GLN A 10 -6.69 2.09 9.44
N ARG A 11 -6.56 3.41 9.53
CA ARG A 11 -5.26 4.06 9.76
C ARG A 11 -4.65 3.62 11.10
N GLY A 12 -5.48 3.41 12.12
CA GLY A 12 -5.06 2.90 13.43
C GLY A 12 -4.58 1.44 13.39
N SER A 13 -5.17 0.59 12.54
CA SER A 13 -4.80 -0.82 12.42
C SER A 13 -3.37 -0.99 11.89
N LEU A 14 -3.01 -0.32 10.78
CA LEU A 14 -1.63 -0.36 10.26
C LEU A 14 -0.63 0.29 11.24
N ARG A 15 -1.03 1.34 11.98
CA ARG A 15 -0.20 1.91 13.06
C ARG A 15 0.00 0.96 14.24
N SER A 16 -0.91 0.01 14.47
CA SER A 16 -0.81 -0.94 15.58
C SER A 16 -0.02 -2.20 15.25
N THR A 17 0.06 -2.59 13.96
CA THR A 17 0.88 -3.72 13.51
C THR A 17 2.35 -3.31 13.31
N ALA A 18 2.60 -2.09 12.82
CA ALA A 18 3.94 -1.59 12.51
C ALA A 18 4.97 -1.72 13.67
N PRO A 19 4.65 -1.39 14.94
CA PRO A 19 5.61 -1.53 16.04
C PRO A 19 6.07 -2.96 16.31
N LYS A 20 5.25 -3.98 15.99
CA LYS A 20 5.63 -5.40 16.13
C LYS A 20 6.76 -5.79 15.18
N HIS A 21 6.89 -5.05 14.07
CA HIS A 21 7.95 -5.21 13.07
C HIS A 21 9.04 -4.14 13.23
N GLY A 22 9.04 -3.38 14.34
CA GLY A 22 10.01 -2.31 14.58
C GLY A 22 9.83 -1.10 13.67
N ILE A 23 8.64 -0.92 13.07
CA ILE A 23 8.34 0.18 12.15
C ILE A 23 7.55 1.28 12.86
N GLU A 24 8.03 2.51 12.74
CA GLU A 24 7.22 3.72 12.94
C GLU A 24 6.72 4.18 11.56
N PRO A 25 5.41 4.18 11.26
CA PRO A 25 4.90 4.47 9.92
C PRO A 25 5.29 5.84 9.35
N ASP A 26 5.52 6.83 10.21
CA ASP A 26 5.97 8.17 9.81
C ASP A 26 7.50 8.34 9.87
N ALA A 27 8.25 7.26 10.16
CA ALA A 27 9.71 7.22 10.21
C ALA A 27 10.27 5.83 9.81
N VAL A 28 9.81 5.28 8.68
CA VAL A 28 10.25 3.97 8.18
C VAL A 28 11.73 4.02 7.79
N THR A 29 12.52 3.04 8.24
CA THR A 29 13.96 2.92 7.88
C THR A 29 14.31 1.62 7.17
N ASN A 30 13.36 0.69 7.04
CA ASN A 30 13.58 -0.63 6.43
C ASN A 30 12.35 -1.03 5.60
N VAL A 31 12.53 -1.12 4.28
CA VAL A 31 11.44 -1.45 3.33
C VAL A 31 10.94 -2.88 3.52
N GLU A 32 11.83 -3.85 3.77
CA GLU A 32 11.46 -5.25 4.00
C GLU A 32 10.58 -5.40 5.25
N ALA A 33 10.95 -4.71 6.33
CA ALA A 33 10.14 -4.72 7.56
C ALA A 33 8.80 -4.00 7.36
N ALA A 34 8.77 -2.93 6.55
CA ALA A 34 7.52 -2.26 6.17
C ALA A 34 6.62 -3.18 5.32
N TRP A 35 7.19 -3.95 4.40
CA TRP A 35 6.48 -4.94 3.59
C TRP A 35 5.89 -6.06 4.45
N ALA A 36 6.65 -6.59 5.40
CA ALA A 36 6.14 -7.60 6.35
C ALA A 36 4.97 -7.06 7.20
N ALA A 37 5.09 -5.82 7.71
CA ALA A 37 4.02 -5.17 8.47
C ALA A 37 2.77 -4.92 7.61
N PHE A 38 2.97 -4.52 6.35
CA PHE A 38 1.89 -4.36 5.38
C PHE A 38 1.21 -5.69 5.06
N GLY A 39 1.98 -6.78 4.93
CA GLY A 39 1.46 -8.13 4.77
C GLY A 39 0.56 -8.56 5.93
N GLU A 40 0.96 -8.34 7.19
CA GLU A 40 0.10 -8.61 8.37
C GLU A 40 -1.17 -7.74 8.34
N PHE A 41 -1.03 -6.47 7.98
CA PHE A 41 -2.16 -5.56 7.86
C PHE A 41 -3.16 -6.02 6.79
N LEU A 42 -2.69 -6.47 5.62
CA LEU A 42 -3.53 -6.99 4.53
C LEU A 42 -4.28 -8.27 4.90
N GLN A 43 -3.78 -9.03 5.87
CA GLN A 43 -4.43 -10.22 6.40
C GLN A 43 -5.47 -9.91 7.49
N THR A 44 -5.57 -8.65 7.92
CA THR A 44 -6.52 -8.25 8.95
C THR A 44 -7.91 -8.03 8.33
N PRO A 45 -8.96 -8.74 8.80
CA PRO A 45 -10.32 -8.52 8.34
C PRO A 45 -10.83 -7.11 8.63
N VAL A 46 -11.58 -6.55 7.68
CA VAL A 46 -12.15 -5.21 7.79
C VAL A 46 -13.67 -5.31 7.72
N ASN A 47 -14.35 -4.84 8.77
CA ASN A 47 -15.81 -4.81 8.82
C ASN A 47 -16.36 -3.52 8.24
N GLY A 48 -17.43 -3.58 7.44
CA GLY A 48 -18.11 -2.37 6.94
C GLY A 48 -17.63 -1.89 5.57
N ILE A 49 -16.89 -2.72 4.85
CA ILE A 49 -16.73 -2.64 3.39
C ILE A 49 -17.91 -3.36 2.70
N VAL A 50 -18.06 -3.18 1.39
CA VAL A 50 -18.97 -4.01 0.58
C VAL A 50 -18.59 -5.49 0.70
N SER A 51 -19.53 -6.40 0.36
CA SER A 51 -19.31 -7.84 0.51
C SER A 51 -18.05 -8.28 -0.22
N ALA A 52 -17.33 -9.26 0.33
CA ALA A 52 -16.20 -9.90 -0.32
C ALA A 52 -16.56 -10.67 -1.61
N ASP A 53 -17.86 -10.82 -1.90
CA ASP A 53 -18.35 -11.31 -3.19
C ASP A 53 -18.13 -10.28 -4.31
N ASP A 54 -17.93 -9.01 -3.96
CA ASP A 54 -17.49 -7.98 -4.90
C ASP A 54 -15.97 -8.08 -5.09
N SER A 55 -15.56 -8.31 -6.33
CA SER A 55 -14.18 -8.64 -6.65
C SER A 55 -13.21 -7.50 -6.44
N ASP A 56 -13.67 -6.25 -6.25
CA ASP A 56 -12.79 -5.09 -6.02
C ASP A 56 -12.89 -4.50 -4.60
N ALA A 57 -13.51 -5.25 -3.68
CA ALA A 57 -13.86 -4.75 -2.36
C ALA A 57 -12.68 -4.46 -1.41
N ASP A 58 -11.67 -5.31 -1.45
CA ASP A 58 -10.52 -5.27 -0.55
C ASP A 58 -9.28 -5.78 -1.28
N GLY A 59 -8.47 -4.86 -1.79
CA GLY A 59 -7.31 -5.17 -2.60
C GLY A 59 -6.07 -4.42 -2.18
N PHE A 60 -4.97 -4.67 -2.88
CA PHE A 60 -3.73 -3.94 -2.67
C PHE A 60 -2.98 -3.68 -3.97
N ILE A 61 -2.11 -2.68 -3.91
CA ILE A 61 -1.21 -2.28 -4.99
C ILE A 61 0.11 -1.78 -4.39
N VAL A 62 1.21 -2.06 -5.07
CA VAL A 62 2.51 -1.46 -4.82
C VAL A 62 2.82 -0.50 -5.95
N GLN A 63 3.24 0.72 -5.64
CA GLN A 63 3.53 1.75 -6.64
C GLN A 63 4.94 2.30 -6.46
N TRP A 64 5.57 2.68 -7.57
CA TRP A 64 6.91 3.25 -7.56
C TRP A 64 7.06 4.33 -8.62
N GLY A 65 8.00 5.24 -8.40
CA GLY A 65 8.34 6.26 -9.38
C GLY A 65 8.85 7.54 -8.72
N ARG A 66 8.60 8.67 -9.40
CA ARG A 66 8.93 10.01 -8.92
C ARG A 66 7.70 10.89 -9.09
N TRP A 67 7.14 11.36 -7.98
CA TRP A 67 5.91 12.15 -8.00
C TRP A 67 6.15 13.60 -7.62
N SER A 68 5.34 14.51 -8.18
CA SER A 68 5.51 15.95 -8.01
C SER A 68 5.29 16.41 -6.56
N TRP A 69 4.41 15.75 -5.82
CA TRP A 69 4.13 16.05 -4.41
C TRP A 69 5.23 15.58 -3.44
N ASN A 70 6.18 14.76 -3.92
CA ASN A 70 7.36 14.30 -3.16
C ASN A 70 8.66 15.00 -3.60
N ASP A 71 8.55 16.20 -4.17
CA ASP A 71 9.68 16.95 -4.75
C ASP A 71 10.41 16.17 -5.86
N LYS A 72 9.70 15.25 -6.55
CA LYS A 72 10.25 14.31 -7.55
C LYS A 72 11.32 13.36 -7.02
N ARG A 73 11.37 13.14 -5.70
CA ARG A 73 12.22 12.10 -5.11
C ARG A 73 11.75 10.70 -5.49
N PRO A 74 12.67 9.71 -5.58
CA PRO A 74 12.29 8.32 -5.73
C PRO A 74 11.32 7.93 -4.61
N SER A 75 10.23 7.27 -4.97
CA SER A 75 9.13 6.94 -4.08
C SER A 75 8.70 5.49 -4.28
N LEU A 76 8.29 4.85 -3.19
CA LEU A 76 7.67 3.53 -3.13
C LEU A 76 6.46 3.64 -2.21
N SER A 77 5.30 3.13 -2.62
CA SER A 77 4.13 3.09 -1.75
C SER A 77 3.46 1.72 -1.72
N PHE A 78 2.93 1.39 -0.54
CA PHE A 78 2.12 0.21 -0.28
C PHE A 78 0.71 0.65 0.06
N THR A 79 -0.25 0.26 -0.76
CA THR A 79 -1.63 0.74 -0.63
C THR A 79 -2.60 -0.43 -0.51
N ARG A 80 -3.45 -0.39 0.52
CA ARG A 80 -4.66 -1.23 0.61
C ARG A 80 -5.86 -0.39 0.18
N GLN A 81 -6.62 -0.90 -0.77
CA GLN A 81 -7.89 -0.33 -1.21
C GLN A 81 -9.06 -1.01 -0.49
N LEU A 82 -10.04 -0.21 -0.08
CA LEU A 82 -11.24 -0.65 0.61
C LEU A 82 -12.47 0.02 -0.03
N ALA A 83 -13.39 -0.77 -0.56
CA ALA A 83 -14.66 -0.31 -1.09
C ALA A 83 -15.67 -0.14 0.05
N VAL A 84 -16.04 1.10 0.35
CA VAL A 84 -16.93 1.46 1.46
C VAL A 84 -18.31 1.81 0.91
N PRO A 85 -19.39 1.18 1.43
CA PRO A 85 -20.75 1.52 1.00
C PRO A 85 -21.06 3.00 1.21
N ASP A 86 -21.64 3.66 0.21
CA ASP A 86 -22.15 5.01 0.39
C ASP A 86 -23.58 4.96 0.95
N ALA A 87 -23.72 5.38 2.21
CA ALA A 87 -25.01 5.38 2.90
C ALA A 87 -26.00 6.42 2.34
N ASN A 88 -25.52 7.40 1.56
CA ASN A 88 -26.35 8.46 1.00
C ASN A 88 -26.87 8.15 -0.41
N ASP A 89 -26.37 7.08 -1.05
CA ASP A 89 -26.82 6.68 -2.38
C ASP A 89 -26.92 5.14 -2.49
N PRO A 90 -28.11 4.57 -2.18
CA PRO A 90 -28.35 3.13 -2.21
C PRO A 90 -28.27 2.47 -3.59
N GLY A 91 -28.09 3.26 -4.66
CA GLY A 91 -28.04 2.78 -6.06
C GLY A 91 -26.68 2.94 -6.74
N TRP A 92 -25.66 3.47 -6.06
CA TRP A 92 -24.35 3.79 -6.66
C TRP A 92 -23.19 2.93 -6.16
N GLN A 93 -22.14 2.90 -6.97
CA GLN A 93 -20.87 2.22 -6.70
C GLN A 93 -20.27 2.62 -5.34
N PRO A 94 -19.55 1.71 -4.66
CA PRO A 94 -18.89 2.04 -3.42
C PRO A 94 -17.89 3.19 -3.58
N SER A 95 -17.66 3.92 -2.49
CA SER A 95 -16.50 4.81 -2.44
C SER A 95 -15.24 3.99 -2.16
N TYR A 96 -14.23 4.06 -3.02
CA TYR A 96 -12.94 3.44 -2.74
C TYR A 96 -12.10 4.33 -1.83
N TRP A 97 -11.50 3.73 -0.82
CA TRP A 97 -10.63 4.38 0.15
C TRP A 97 -9.28 3.70 0.18
N HIS A 98 -8.20 4.48 0.25
CA HIS A 98 -6.83 4.01 0.29
C HIS A 98 -6.20 4.23 1.66
N VAL A 99 -5.66 3.16 2.24
CA VAL A 99 -4.69 3.23 3.33
C VAL A 99 -3.31 3.05 2.70
N GLU A 100 -2.52 4.12 2.66
CA GLU A 100 -1.25 4.16 1.94
C GLU A 100 -0.09 4.45 2.88
N LEU A 101 0.91 3.57 2.87
CA LEU A 101 2.24 3.85 3.39
C LEU A 101 3.15 4.27 2.23
N GLU A 102 3.44 5.56 2.15
CA GLU A 102 4.36 6.12 1.18
C GLU A 102 5.75 6.30 1.79
N MET A 103 6.80 5.96 1.04
CA MET A 103 8.21 6.10 1.40
C MET A 103 8.94 6.87 0.32
N THR A 104 9.81 7.80 0.73
CA THR A 104 10.64 8.62 -0.15
C THR A 104 12.12 8.40 0.14
N PHE A 105 12.95 8.40 -0.89
CA PHE A 105 14.37 8.06 -0.81
C PHE A 105 15.25 9.23 -1.27
N GLN A 106 16.54 9.19 -0.92
CA GLN A 106 17.51 10.08 -1.53
C GLN A 106 17.69 9.72 -3.02
N ASP A 107 18.11 10.70 -3.80
CA ASP A 107 18.58 10.46 -5.15
C ASP A 107 19.90 9.67 -5.13
N GLU A 108 19.86 8.47 -5.70
CA GLU A 108 21.02 7.58 -5.77
C GLU A 108 21.21 7.12 -7.23
N PRO A 109 22.45 6.88 -7.69
CA PRO A 109 22.72 6.39 -9.05
C PRO A 109 21.99 5.09 -9.40
N SER A 110 21.76 4.22 -8.41
CA SER A 110 21.04 2.95 -8.58
C SER A 110 19.52 3.12 -8.77
N LEU A 111 18.98 4.31 -8.50
CA LEU A 111 17.57 4.67 -8.66
C LEU A 111 17.30 5.54 -9.90
N VAL A 112 18.32 5.74 -10.74
CA VAL A 112 18.16 6.44 -12.01
C VAL A 112 17.24 5.66 -12.94
N GLY A 113 16.26 6.35 -13.53
CA GLY A 113 15.28 5.77 -14.44
C GLY A 113 14.16 4.98 -13.76
N LEU A 114 13.99 5.09 -12.43
CA LEU A 114 12.85 4.48 -11.72
C LEU A 114 11.49 4.94 -12.29
N ASP A 115 11.39 6.19 -12.71
CA ASP A 115 10.23 6.81 -13.35
C ASP A 115 10.11 6.50 -14.85
N ALA A 116 11.13 5.89 -15.45
CA ALA A 116 11.18 5.48 -16.86
C ALA A 116 10.97 3.97 -17.05
N LEU A 117 10.66 3.24 -15.97
CA LEU A 117 10.26 1.84 -16.07
C LEU A 117 8.94 1.73 -16.85
N ASN A 118 8.76 0.62 -17.57
CA ASN A 118 7.55 0.39 -18.37
C ASN A 118 6.27 0.35 -17.51
N GLU A 119 6.42 0.02 -16.23
CA GLU A 119 5.36 -0.02 -15.23
C GLU A 119 5.74 0.87 -14.06
N SER A 120 4.74 1.45 -13.39
CA SER A 120 4.88 2.26 -12.18
C SER A 120 4.12 1.67 -10.99
N ASN A 121 3.56 0.48 -11.16
CA ASN A 121 2.80 -0.21 -10.13
C ASN A 121 2.65 -1.71 -10.44
N SER A 122 2.25 -2.47 -9.44
CA SER A 122 2.06 -3.92 -9.51
C SER A 122 0.78 -4.39 -10.21
N GLY A 123 -0.11 -3.47 -10.56
CA GLY A 123 -1.53 -3.76 -10.72
C GLY A 123 -2.21 -4.06 -9.38
N PHE A 124 -3.54 -3.95 -9.35
CA PHE A 124 -4.31 -4.32 -8.17
C PHE A 124 -4.46 -5.84 -8.08
N SER A 125 -4.27 -6.36 -6.87
CA SER A 125 -4.70 -7.71 -6.50
C SER A 125 -5.86 -7.64 -5.51
N PHE A 126 -6.86 -8.48 -5.72
CA PHE A 126 -8.04 -8.62 -4.87
C PHE A 126 -8.21 -10.04 -4.32
N GLU A 127 -7.12 -10.81 -4.28
CA GLU A 127 -7.14 -12.16 -3.70
C GLU A 127 -7.70 -12.10 -2.26
N PRO A 128 -8.59 -13.02 -1.87
CA PRO A 128 -9.25 -12.98 -0.58
C PRO A 128 -8.26 -13.15 0.58
N ILE A 129 -8.59 -12.55 1.73
CA ILE A 129 -7.81 -12.71 2.97
C ILE A 129 -7.57 -14.21 3.25
N GLY A 130 -6.34 -14.52 3.64
CA GLY A 130 -5.88 -15.88 3.90
C GLY A 130 -4.76 -16.32 2.94
N PRO A 131 -4.64 -17.63 2.66
CA PRO A 131 -3.52 -18.18 1.91
C PRO A 131 -3.35 -17.61 0.50
N ALA A 132 -4.45 -17.35 -0.22
CA ALA A 132 -4.39 -16.82 -1.59
C ALA A 132 -3.70 -15.45 -1.64
N ARG A 133 -4.12 -14.51 -0.77
CA ARG A 133 -3.46 -13.21 -0.61
C ARG A 133 -2.00 -13.33 -0.13
N GLY A 134 -1.68 -14.31 0.70
CA GLY A 134 -0.30 -14.57 1.12
C GLY A 134 0.61 -15.01 -0.03
N VAL A 135 0.10 -15.89 -0.90
CA VAL A 135 0.78 -16.29 -2.14
C VAL A 135 0.97 -15.08 -3.04
N GLU A 136 -0.07 -14.27 -3.23
CA GLU A 136 -0.01 -13.11 -4.13
C GLU A 136 0.97 -12.03 -3.63
N LEU A 137 1.08 -11.83 -2.32
CA LEU A 137 2.14 -10.99 -1.75
C LEU A 137 3.54 -11.50 -2.09
N THR A 138 3.74 -12.82 -2.06
CA THR A 138 5.03 -13.44 -2.41
C THR A 138 5.31 -13.27 -3.90
N VAL A 139 4.30 -13.51 -4.74
CA VAL A 139 4.39 -13.33 -6.21
C VAL A 139 4.70 -11.89 -6.56
N THR A 140 3.97 -10.91 -6.01
CA THR A 140 4.20 -9.48 -6.25
C THR A 140 5.62 -9.09 -5.86
N HIS A 141 6.08 -9.50 -4.67
CA HIS A 141 7.42 -9.22 -4.19
C HIS A 141 8.50 -9.81 -5.14
N ASP A 142 8.41 -11.11 -5.43
CA ASP A 142 9.44 -11.82 -6.19
C ASP A 142 9.47 -11.40 -7.66
N HIS A 143 8.30 -11.16 -8.26
CA HIS A 143 8.17 -10.73 -9.65
C HIS A 143 8.84 -9.38 -9.87
N TYR A 144 8.43 -8.36 -9.11
CA TYR A 144 8.89 -6.99 -9.36
C TYR A 144 10.33 -6.76 -8.90
N LEU A 145 10.75 -7.39 -7.81
CA LEU A 145 12.17 -7.40 -7.44
C LEU A 145 13.01 -8.22 -8.43
N GLY A 146 12.46 -9.25 -9.07
CA GLY A 146 13.17 -10.04 -10.07
C GLY A 146 13.40 -9.29 -11.40
N LEU A 147 12.51 -8.38 -11.76
CA LEU A 147 12.49 -7.75 -13.10
C LEU A 147 13.38 -6.52 -13.24
N TYR A 148 13.42 -5.64 -12.24
CA TYR A 148 14.03 -4.32 -12.38
C TYR A 148 15.13 -4.08 -11.33
N PRO A 149 16.38 -3.83 -11.75
CA PRO A 149 17.48 -3.51 -10.82
C PRO A 149 17.18 -2.31 -9.92
N GLN A 150 16.44 -1.32 -10.42
CA GLN A 150 16.02 -0.15 -9.65
C GLN A 150 15.07 -0.53 -8.52
N LEU A 151 14.19 -1.51 -8.72
CA LEU A 151 13.30 -2.00 -7.67
C LEU A 151 14.06 -2.83 -6.63
N GLN A 152 15.06 -3.62 -7.04
CA GLN A 152 15.97 -4.25 -6.07
C GLN A 152 16.74 -3.21 -5.25
N ALA A 153 17.18 -2.13 -5.90
CA ALA A 153 17.93 -1.07 -5.24
C ALA A 153 17.06 -0.29 -4.25
N ILE A 154 15.83 0.10 -4.63
CA ILE A 154 14.94 0.84 -3.72
C ILE A 154 14.52 0.00 -2.52
N TRP A 155 14.35 -1.33 -2.71
CA TRP A 155 14.01 -2.25 -1.63
C TRP A 155 15.14 -2.42 -0.59
N ARG A 156 16.40 -2.25 -1.02
CA ARG A 156 17.58 -2.29 -0.14
C ARG A 156 17.96 -0.92 0.41
N ALA A 157 17.37 0.15 -0.11
CA ALA A 157 17.66 1.51 0.33
C ALA A 157 16.97 1.81 1.67
N THR A 158 17.52 2.79 2.38
CA THR A 158 16.89 3.34 3.59
C THR A 158 16.00 4.51 3.18
N PRO A 159 14.68 4.46 3.45
CA PRO A 159 13.82 5.61 3.24
C PRO A 159 14.29 6.80 4.08
N THR A 160 14.12 7.99 3.52
CA THR A 160 14.49 9.27 4.16
C THR A 160 13.28 10.04 4.69
N GLY A 161 12.09 9.64 4.25
CA GLY A 161 10.83 10.09 4.79
C GLY A 161 9.77 9.05 4.48
N SER A 162 8.77 8.95 5.36
CA SER A 162 7.60 8.12 5.11
C SER A 162 6.35 8.81 5.65
N LYS A 163 5.19 8.42 5.12
CA LYS A 163 3.91 8.99 5.51
C LYS A 163 2.83 7.93 5.41
N LEU A 164 2.09 7.75 6.49
CA LEU A 164 0.88 6.93 6.46
C LEU A 164 -0.37 7.81 6.29
N SER A 165 -1.03 7.66 5.15
CA SER A 165 -2.20 8.43 4.73
C SER A 165 -3.46 7.58 4.66
N LEU A 166 -4.60 8.25 4.77
CA LEU A 166 -5.92 7.69 4.49
C LEU A 166 -6.71 8.72 3.68
N TYR A 167 -7.15 8.35 2.49
CA TYR A 167 -7.87 9.23 1.59
C TYR A 167 -8.89 8.43 0.77
N GLN A 168 -9.89 9.13 0.25
CA GLN A 168 -10.80 8.56 -0.73
C GLN A 168 -10.11 8.61 -2.08
N ALA A 169 -10.15 7.51 -2.84
CA ALA A 169 -9.68 7.48 -4.21
C ALA A 169 -10.57 8.40 -5.06
N ASP A 170 -9.95 9.14 -5.99
CA ASP A 170 -10.62 10.09 -6.88
C ASP A 170 -11.58 9.41 -7.86
#